data_AF-A0A9P6TMV4-F1
#
_entry.id   AF-A0A9P6TMV4-F1
#
_cell.length_a   1.000
_cell.length_b   1.000
_cell.length_c   1.000
_cell.angle_alpha   90.00
_cell.angle_beta   90.00
_cell.angle_gamma   90.00
#
_symmetry.space_group_name_H-M   'P 1'
#
loop_
_entity.id
_entity.type
_entity.pdbx_description
1 polymer ?
#
loop_
_entity_poly.entity_id
_entity_poly.type
_entity_poly.pdbx_seq_one_letter_code
_entity_poly.pdbx_strand_id
1 'polypeptide(L)'
;MQHNDCDDEEEDGLPQLTMRTLRLDFFEFEDHGWISYFARKYPCLTTLDWQFRLANVITPSHLLERAEDTKNAFMSIPQHCRQLQSLTFKNLEEGFWPGKEFFEGMGGLHTIQLMFSTTIPDRRGMTKEVFDAMLQQNQAALSVLHIPVWLNARVADMLQSIGRCSHLVELELANDDYRSFFSREIDLDMLLGHCKRLKRLTLIRGAVVVGPGYSVQPYPSLTQLALILVRFSPDVFSYLSKRCPNLCDMRIRNCSWISPDPNLTINMPNHAFNTFKIEQVSRLQENGGFHIGYEATIVKLTLLDKIQNIRRRRKMAIEEASLARWYHLHIAENLSRIPLVLGRLQPRQIAELHMYRGMAMPTNLPQRSTPHARRKEWIYDIPYGYIAIRCKSINRFTMDIITLKY
;
A
#
# COMPACT_ATOMS: atom_id res chain seq x y z
N MET A 1 -60.23 -17.44 2.50
CA MET A 1 -59.66 -16.64 1.40
C MET A 1 -58.52 -17.45 0.84
N GLN A 2 -58.70 -17.98 -0.37
CA GLN A 2 -57.69 -18.72 -1.12
C GLN A 2 -56.69 -17.70 -1.67
N HIS A 3 -55.41 -17.81 -1.29
CA HIS A 3 -54.34 -17.17 -2.03
C HIS A 3 -54.12 -17.99 -3.28
N ASN A 4 -54.52 -17.43 -4.43
CA ASN A 4 -54.12 -17.94 -5.73
C ASN A 4 -52.63 -17.69 -5.91
N ASP A 5 -51.92 -18.76 -6.19
CA ASP A 5 -50.65 -18.79 -6.89
C ASP A 5 -50.72 -17.90 -8.13
N CYS A 6 -49.81 -16.94 -8.22
CA CYS A 6 -49.30 -16.49 -9.51
C CYS A 6 -47.92 -17.11 -9.64
N ASP A 7 -47.90 -18.36 -10.10
CA ASP A 7 -46.74 -18.96 -10.76
C ASP A 7 -46.52 -18.19 -12.07
N ASP A 8 -46.07 -16.94 -11.96
CA ASP A 8 -45.28 -16.33 -13.00
C ASP A 8 -43.95 -17.09 -12.96
N GLU A 9 -43.88 -18.22 -13.67
CA GLU A 9 -42.63 -18.79 -14.14
C GLU A 9 -41.96 -17.69 -14.97
N GLU A 10 -41.26 -16.78 -14.29
CA GLU A 10 -40.35 -15.81 -14.87
C GLU A 10 -39.54 -16.60 -15.88
N GLU A 11 -39.72 -16.29 -17.18
CA GLU A 11 -38.89 -16.83 -18.24
C GLU A 11 -37.45 -16.55 -17.85
N ASP A 12 -36.81 -17.55 -17.22
CA ASP A 12 -35.44 -17.52 -16.75
C ASP A 12 -34.60 -17.54 -18.02
N GLY A 13 -34.51 -16.36 -18.64
CA GLY A 13 -34.23 -16.25 -20.06
C GLY A 13 -32.90 -16.92 -20.37
N LEU A 14 -32.83 -17.60 -21.51
CA LEU A 14 -31.68 -18.44 -21.91
C LEU A 14 -30.32 -17.82 -21.53
N PRO A 15 -29.35 -18.63 -21.08
CA PRO A 15 -28.05 -18.15 -20.64
C PRO A 15 -27.35 -17.37 -21.77
N GLN A 16 -26.81 -16.20 -21.43
CA GLN A 16 -26.09 -15.36 -22.37
C GLN A 16 -24.61 -15.72 -22.36
N LEU A 17 -24.19 -16.46 -23.40
CA LEU A 17 -22.84 -17.03 -23.49
C LEU A 17 -21.76 -16.04 -23.96
N THR A 18 -22.14 -14.84 -24.38
CA THR A 18 -21.21 -13.83 -24.94
C THR A 18 -20.59 -12.93 -23.88
N MET A 19 -21.21 -12.79 -22.71
CA MET A 19 -20.74 -11.86 -21.69
C MET A 19 -19.50 -12.41 -20.97
N ARG A 20 -18.43 -11.63 -20.96
CA ARG A 20 -17.12 -11.99 -20.37
C ARG A 20 -16.78 -11.19 -19.13
N THR A 21 -17.30 -9.98 -19.02
CA THR A 21 -17.02 -9.08 -17.90
C THR A 21 -18.33 -8.56 -17.32
N LEU A 22 -18.51 -8.74 -16.02
CA LEU A 22 -19.58 -8.11 -15.26
C LEU A 22 -18.96 -7.16 -14.23
N ARG A 23 -19.28 -5.87 -14.35
CA ARG A 23 -18.90 -4.87 -13.38
C ARG A 23 -20.14 -4.19 -12.81
N LEU A 24 -20.24 -4.16 -11.49
CA LEU A 24 -21.33 -3.52 -10.76
C LEU A 24 -20.73 -2.58 -9.72
N ASP A 25 -20.99 -1.29 -9.87
CA ASP A 25 -20.57 -0.28 -8.92
C ASP A 25 -21.73 0.08 -7.98
N PHE A 26 -21.46 0.19 -6.68
CA PHE A 26 -22.44 0.48 -5.63
C PHE A 26 -23.58 -0.54 -5.53
N PHE A 27 -23.28 -1.82 -5.73
CA PHE A 27 -24.25 -2.92 -5.65
C PHE A 27 -24.77 -3.11 -4.21
N GLU A 28 -26.07 -3.28 -4.07
CA GLU A 28 -26.78 -3.46 -2.79
C GLU A 28 -27.37 -4.87 -2.71
N PHE A 29 -27.23 -5.52 -1.54
CA PHE A 29 -27.78 -6.87 -1.28
C PHE A 29 -29.27 -6.84 -0.88
N GLU A 30 -30.07 -5.94 -1.46
CA GLU A 30 -31.52 -5.91 -1.13
C GLU A 30 -32.18 -7.26 -1.45
N ASP A 31 -31.69 -7.94 -2.48
CA ASP A 31 -32.04 -9.31 -2.83
C ASP A 31 -30.77 -10.10 -3.23
N HIS A 32 -30.46 -11.15 -2.47
CA HIS A 32 -29.32 -12.04 -2.74
C HIS A 32 -29.54 -12.88 -4.00
N GLY A 33 -30.78 -13.03 -4.47
CA GLY A 33 -31.15 -13.73 -5.69
C GLY A 33 -30.44 -13.20 -6.92
N TRP A 34 -30.10 -11.90 -6.96
CA TRP A 34 -29.32 -11.30 -8.05
C TRP A 34 -27.95 -11.93 -8.25
N ILE A 35 -27.28 -12.38 -7.18
CA ILE A 35 -25.97 -13.06 -7.27
C ILE A 35 -26.12 -14.36 -8.03
N SER A 36 -27.11 -15.17 -7.64
CA SER A 36 -27.44 -16.44 -8.29
C SER A 36 -27.92 -16.24 -9.72
N TYR A 37 -28.76 -15.22 -9.96
CA TYR A 37 -29.22 -14.84 -11.28
C TYR A 37 -28.04 -14.50 -12.20
N PHE A 38 -27.14 -13.60 -11.80
CA PHE A 38 -26.01 -13.21 -12.64
C PHE A 38 -25.06 -14.38 -12.94
N ALA A 39 -24.81 -15.25 -11.95
CA ALA A 39 -23.97 -16.42 -12.14
C ALA A 39 -24.57 -17.39 -13.17
N ARG A 40 -25.88 -17.65 -13.10
CA ARG A 40 -26.61 -18.53 -14.05
C ARG A 40 -26.76 -17.90 -15.43
N LYS A 41 -27.06 -16.60 -15.48
CA LYS A 41 -27.28 -15.85 -16.72
C LYS A 41 -26.01 -15.72 -17.54
N TYR A 42 -24.84 -15.61 -16.89
CA TYR A 42 -23.56 -15.35 -17.54
C TYR A 42 -22.47 -16.39 -17.19
N PRO A 43 -22.64 -17.67 -17.58
CA PRO A 43 -21.71 -18.74 -17.18
C PRO A 43 -20.31 -18.62 -17.80
N CYS A 44 -20.18 -17.81 -18.86
CA CYS A 44 -18.94 -17.58 -19.59
C CYS A 44 -18.10 -16.39 -19.07
N LEU A 45 -18.45 -15.85 -17.90
CA LEU A 45 -17.71 -14.76 -17.27
C LEU A 45 -16.25 -15.14 -17.01
N THR A 46 -15.35 -14.26 -17.43
CA THR A 46 -13.91 -14.30 -17.13
C THR A 46 -13.52 -13.26 -16.09
N THR A 47 -14.33 -12.21 -15.90
CA THR A 47 -14.05 -11.13 -14.95
C THR A 47 -15.31 -10.71 -14.21
N LEU A 48 -15.20 -10.65 -12.88
CA LEU A 48 -16.23 -10.18 -11.96
C LEU A 48 -15.64 -9.05 -11.10
N ASP A 49 -16.17 -7.84 -11.23
CA ASP A 49 -15.74 -6.67 -10.43
C ASP A 49 -16.96 -6.03 -9.77
N TRP A 50 -17.20 -6.37 -8.51
CA TRP A 50 -18.31 -5.85 -7.73
C TRP A 50 -17.79 -4.93 -6.64
N GLN A 51 -18.31 -3.71 -6.63
CA GLN A 51 -18.12 -2.76 -5.55
C GLN A 51 -19.44 -2.60 -4.82
N PHE A 52 -19.50 -3.12 -3.60
CA PHE A 52 -20.67 -3.03 -2.75
C PHE A 52 -20.81 -1.61 -2.19
N ARG A 53 -22.05 -1.15 -2.03
CA ARG A 53 -22.32 0.07 -1.28
C ARG A 53 -22.05 -0.21 0.20
N LEU A 54 -21.32 0.68 0.86
CA LEU A 54 -21.18 0.63 2.31
C LEU A 54 -22.56 0.93 2.91
N ALA A 55 -23.17 -0.05 3.59
CA ALA A 55 -24.35 0.23 4.38
C ALA A 55 -24.01 1.33 5.38
N ASN A 56 -24.91 2.30 5.54
CA ASN A 56 -24.78 3.30 6.59
C ASN A 56 -24.61 2.55 7.92
N VAL A 57 -23.66 2.99 8.75
CA VAL A 57 -23.04 2.36 9.94
C VAL A 57 -24.01 1.75 10.98
N ILE A 58 -25.31 1.90 10.78
CA ILE A 58 -26.38 1.34 11.58
C ILE A 58 -26.98 0.17 10.78
N THR A 59 -26.26 -0.95 10.69
CA THR A 59 -26.81 -2.17 10.09
C THR A 59 -27.76 -2.83 11.09
N PRO A 60 -29.07 -2.90 10.83
CA PRO A 60 -30.05 -3.50 11.75
C PRO A 60 -29.85 -5.02 11.85
N SER A 61 -30.34 -5.61 12.95
CA SER A 61 -30.35 -7.06 13.21
C SER A 61 -30.90 -7.92 12.06
N HIS A 62 -31.78 -7.37 11.22
CA HIS A 62 -32.36 -8.04 10.05
C HIS A 62 -31.33 -8.48 8.98
N LEU A 63 -30.12 -7.91 8.96
CA LEU A 63 -29.10 -8.31 8.00
C LEU A 63 -28.35 -9.59 8.41
N LEU A 64 -28.37 -9.96 9.70
CA LEU A 64 -27.84 -11.27 10.13
C LEU A 64 -28.69 -12.42 9.61
N GLU A 65 -30.02 -12.23 9.53
CA GLU A 65 -30.94 -13.25 9.01
C GLU A 65 -30.65 -13.57 7.54
N ARG A 66 -30.27 -12.56 6.75
CA ARG A 66 -29.96 -12.71 5.32
C ARG A 66 -28.51 -13.11 5.03
N ALA A 67 -27.65 -13.15 6.05
CA ALA A 67 -26.24 -13.41 5.86
C ALA A 67 -26.02 -14.80 5.24
N GLU A 68 -26.74 -15.80 5.74
CA GLU A 68 -26.62 -17.17 5.26
C GLU A 68 -27.15 -17.34 3.84
N ASP A 69 -28.32 -16.75 3.53
CA ASP A 69 -28.87 -16.75 2.18
C ASP A 69 -27.93 -16.09 1.17
N THR A 70 -27.29 -14.99 1.58
CA THR A 70 -26.30 -14.29 0.74
C THR A 70 -25.07 -15.16 0.49
N LYS A 71 -24.54 -15.83 1.52
CA LYS A 71 -23.42 -16.77 1.37
C LYS A 71 -23.79 -17.93 0.44
N ASN A 72 -24.99 -18.48 0.59
CA ASN A 72 -25.51 -19.53 -0.27
C ASN A 72 -25.62 -19.04 -1.72
N ALA A 73 -26.08 -17.81 -1.96
CA ALA A 73 -26.16 -17.24 -3.29
C ALA A 73 -24.78 -17.04 -3.95
N PHE A 74 -23.75 -16.68 -3.16
CA PHE A 74 -22.37 -16.61 -3.66
C PHE A 74 -21.85 -17.96 -4.18
N MET A 75 -22.35 -19.09 -3.67
CA MET A 75 -21.96 -20.42 -4.15
C MET A 75 -22.40 -20.70 -5.59
N SER A 76 -23.37 -19.95 -6.11
CA SER A 76 -23.76 -20.01 -7.53
C SER A 76 -22.61 -19.60 -8.47
N ILE A 77 -21.70 -18.73 -8.02
CA ILE A 77 -20.56 -18.26 -8.83
C ILE A 77 -19.60 -19.43 -9.15
N PRO A 78 -19.01 -20.15 -8.18
CA PRO A 78 -18.19 -21.31 -8.50
C PRO A 78 -18.93 -22.39 -9.25
N GLN A 79 -20.24 -22.54 -9.05
CA GLN A 79 -21.02 -23.55 -9.75
C GLN A 79 -21.16 -23.26 -11.26
N HIS A 80 -21.45 -22.01 -11.62
CA HIS A 80 -21.80 -21.63 -13.00
C HIS A 80 -20.70 -20.89 -13.76
N CYS A 81 -19.85 -20.13 -13.08
CA CYS A 81 -18.81 -19.28 -13.69
C CYS A 81 -17.43 -19.96 -13.68
N ARG A 82 -17.33 -21.17 -14.25
CA ARG A 82 -16.08 -21.97 -14.26
C ARG A 82 -14.92 -21.36 -15.03
N GLN A 83 -15.19 -20.35 -15.86
CA GLN A 83 -14.18 -19.66 -16.68
C GLN A 83 -13.63 -18.40 -16.00
N LEU A 84 -14.02 -18.12 -14.74
CA LEU A 84 -13.61 -16.91 -14.07
C LEU A 84 -12.09 -16.89 -13.85
N GLN A 85 -11.46 -15.78 -14.25
CA GLN A 85 -10.02 -15.55 -14.13
C GLN A 85 -9.69 -14.36 -13.24
N SER A 86 -10.62 -13.42 -13.09
CA SER A 86 -10.44 -12.23 -12.27
C SER A 86 -11.65 -12.03 -11.35
N LEU A 87 -11.38 -11.96 -10.05
CA LEU A 87 -12.37 -11.72 -9.02
C LEU A 87 -12.00 -10.46 -8.26
N THR A 88 -12.89 -9.47 -8.24
CA THR A 88 -12.72 -8.23 -7.47
C THR A 88 -13.99 -7.96 -6.68
N PHE A 89 -13.86 -7.97 -5.36
CA PHE A 89 -14.92 -7.58 -4.42
C PHE A 89 -14.42 -6.44 -3.56
N LYS A 90 -15.13 -5.31 -3.60
CA LYS A 90 -14.79 -4.10 -2.85
C LYS A 90 -15.90 -3.72 -1.90
N ASN A 91 -15.53 -3.33 -0.67
CA ASN A 91 -16.44 -3.00 0.42
C ASN A 91 -17.36 -4.16 0.83
N LEU A 92 -16.92 -5.41 0.66
CA LEU A 92 -17.74 -6.56 1.07
C LEU A 92 -17.82 -6.61 2.60
N GLU A 93 -19.04 -6.69 3.12
CA GLU A 93 -19.25 -6.92 4.55
C GLU A 93 -18.88 -8.35 4.91
N GLU A 94 -18.21 -8.52 6.04
CA GLU A 94 -17.73 -9.81 6.47
C GLU A 94 -18.85 -10.83 6.67
N GLY A 95 -20.01 -10.40 7.18
CA GLY A 95 -21.17 -11.28 7.39
C GLY A 95 -21.65 -11.97 6.10
N PHE A 96 -21.44 -11.34 4.95
CA PHE A 96 -21.83 -11.86 3.64
C PHE A 96 -20.71 -12.65 2.94
N TRP A 97 -19.54 -12.76 3.58
CA TRP A 97 -18.42 -13.50 3.00
C TRP A 97 -18.74 -15.00 2.94
N PRO A 98 -18.67 -15.64 1.75
CA PRO A 98 -19.07 -17.04 1.57
C PRO A 98 -18.07 -18.06 2.11
N GLY A 99 -16.99 -17.63 2.76
CA GLY A 99 -16.09 -18.52 3.47
C GLY A 99 -15.16 -19.32 2.57
N LYS A 100 -14.78 -20.52 3.04
CA LYS A 100 -13.72 -21.36 2.48
C LYS A 100 -14.23 -22.15 1.27
N GLU A 101 -15.46 -22.63 1.39
CA GLU A 101 -16.20 -23.46 0.45
C GLU A 101 -16.30 -22.78 -0.92
N PHE A 102 -16.47 -21.45 -0.93
CA PHE A 102 -16.44 -20.65 -2.14
C PHE A 102 -15.16 -20.84 -2.94
N PHE A 103 -14.00 -20.77 -2.29
CA PHE A 103 -12.72 -20.94 -2.99
C PHE A 103 -12.41 -22.38 -3.33
N GLU A 104 -12.88 -23.36 -2.55
CA GLU A 104 -12.77 -24.77 -2.91
C GLU A 104 -13.48 -25.08 -4.25
N GLY A 105 -14.54 -24.33 -4.58
CA GLY A 105 -15.19 -24.41 -5.89
C GLY A 105 -14.56 -23.55 -7.00
N MET A 106 -13.64 -22.64 -6.67
CA MET A 106 -13.01 -21.66 -7.58
C MET A 106 -11.53 -21.95 -7.82
N GLY A 107 -11.21 -22.47 -9.01
CA GLY A 107 -9.83 -22.65 -9.47
C GLY A 107 -9.50 -21.82 -10.72
N GLY A 108 -8.21 -21.56 -10.94
CA GLY A 108 -7.74 -20.89 -12.16
C GLY A 108 -7.82 -19.36 -12.15
N LEU A 109 -8.07 -18.74 -10.99
CA LEU A 109 -8.04 -17.29 -10.84
C LEU A 109 -6.61 -16.77 -11.00
N HIS A 110 -6.46 -15.82 -11.93
CA HIS A 110 -5.22 -15.10 -12.19
C HIS A 110 -5.12 -13.83 -11.34
N THR A 111 -6.27 -13.23 -11.01
CA THR A 111 -6.38 -12.00 -10.22
C THR A 111 -7.42 -12.17 -9.13
N ILE A 112 -7.02 -11.86 -7.90
CA ILE A 112 -7.91 -11.82 -6.74
C ILE A 112 -7.70 -10.47 -6.02
N GLN A 113 -8.77 -9.70 -5.90
CA GLN A 113 -8.78 -8.43 -5.17
C GLN A 113 -9.96 -8.40 -4.20
N LEU A 114 -9.67 -8.42 -2.90
CA LEU A 114 -10.69 -8.51 -1.86
C LEU A 114 -10.50 -7.37 -0.87
N MET A 115 -11.41 -6.40 -0.90
CA MET A 115 -11.41 -5.27 0.03
C MET A 115 -12.64 -5.35 0.90
N PHE A 116 -12.46 -5.66 2.18
CA PHE A 116 -13.54 -5.68 3.15
C PHE A 116 -13.92 -4.27 3.62
N SER A 117 -15.17 -4.09 4.01
CA SER A 117 -15.62 -2.85 4.62
C SER A 117 -14.89 -2.59 5.96
N THR A 118 -14.38 -1.37 6.14
CA THR A 118 -13.68 -0.94 7.35
C THR A 118 -14.57 -0.10 8.28
N THR A 119 -15.89 -0.17 8.18
CA THR A 119 -16.79 0.68 8.99
C THR A 119 -17.28 0.02 10.29
N ILE A 120 -17.12 -1.30 10.44
CA ILE A 120 -17.73 -2.07 11.54
C ILE A 120 -16.71 -2.32 12.68
N PRO A 121 -17.09 -2.19 13.96
CA PRO A 121 -16.22 -2.40 15.12
C PRO A 121 -15.96 -3.88 15.49
N ASP A 122 -16.87 -4.82 15.17
CA ASP A 122 -16.67 -6.27 15.40
C ASP A 122 -16.16 -6.96 14.13
N ARG A 123 -14.87 -6.77 13.90
CA ARG A 123 -14.14 -7.19 12.71
C ARG A 123 -13.47 -8.54 12.96
N ARG A 124 -13.96 -9.62 12.36
CA ARG A 124 -13.36 -10.96 12.44
C ARG A 124 -12.45 -11.28 11.24
N GLY A 125 -12.55 -10.52 10.15
CA GLY A 125 -11.72 -10.63 8.94
C GLY A 125 -11.74 -12.00 8.24
N MET A 126 -11.01 -12.10 7.13
CA MET A 126 -10.75 -13.40 6.51
C MET A 126 -10.05 -14.33 7.52
N THR A 127 -10.40 -15.61 7.61
CA THR A 127 -9.64 -16.53 8.47
C THR A 127 -8.44 -17.11 7.72
N LYS A 128 -7.47 -17.70 8.44
CA LYS A 128 -6.33 -18.36 7.80
C LYS A 128 -6.78 -19.52 6.90
N GLU A 129 -7.81 -20.25 7.30
CA GLU A 129 -8.35 -21.39 6.55
C GLU A 129 -8.93 -20.95 5.21
N VAL A 130 -9.67 -19.84 5.18
CA VAL A 130 -10.21 -19.26 3.93
C VAL A 130 -9.06 -18.82 3.03
N PHE A 131 -8.08 -18.11 3.59
CA PHE A 131 -6.93 -17.63 2.84
C PHE A 131 -6.12 -18.77 2.21
N ASP A 132 -5.87 -19.83 2.99
CA ASP A 132 -5.15 -21.00 2.52
C ASP A 132 -5.92 -21.73 1.42
N ALA A 133 -7.24 -21.90 1.55
CA ALA A 133 -8.08 -22.50 0.51
C ALA A 133 -8.06 -21.68 -0.79
N MET A 134 -8.20 -20.36 -0.69
CA MET A 134 -8.09 -19.43 -1.82
C MET A 134 -6.78 -19.59 -2.57
N LEU A 135 -5.64 -19.60 -1.86
CA LEU A 135 -4.34 -19.74 -2.53
C LEU A 135 -4.08 -21.15 -3.03
N GLN A 136 -4.46 -22.18 -2.28
CA GLN A 136 -4.26 -23.58 -2.68
C GLN A 136 -4.92 -23.90 -4.01
N GLN A 137 -6.17 -23.44 -4.22
CA GLN A 137 -6.92 -23.70 -5.44
C GLN A 137 -6.42 -22.88 -6.64
N ASN A 138 -5.69 -21.79 -6.39
CA ASN A 138 -5.28 -20.83 -7.41
C ASN A 138 -3.75 -20.72 -7.58
N GLN A 139 -2.95 -21.54 -6.87
CA GLN A 139 -1.49 -21.42 -6.81
C GLN A 139 -0.79 -21.47 -8.18
N ALA A 140 -1.34 -22.20 -9.15
CA ALA A 140 -0.75 -22.37 -10.48
C ALA A 140 -1.03 -21.19 -11.43
N ALA A 141 -2.10 -20.44 -11.22
CA ALA A 141 -2.54 -19.36 -12.13
C ALA A 141 -2.38 -17.96 -11.52
N LEU A 142 -2.42 -17.84 -10.19
CA LEU A 142 -2.49 -16.57 -9.50
C LEU A 142 -1.25 -15.71 -9.77
N SER A 143 -1.51 -14.51 -10.31
CA SER A 143 -0.49 -13.54 -10.71
C SER A 143 -0.63 -12.19 -10.00
N VAL A 144 -1.84 -11.84 -9.56
CA VAL A 144 -2.16 -10.60 -8.84
C VAL A 144 -2.99 -10.94 -7.60
N LEU A 145 -2.51 -10.54 -6.43
CA LEU A 145 -3.20 -10.75 -5.15
C LEU A 145 -3.25 -9.45 -4.36
N HIS A 146 -4.43 -8.85 -4.22
CA HIS A 146 -4.65 -7.66 -3.41
C HIS A 146 -5.59 -7.95 -2.25
N ILE A 147 -5.06 -7.91 -1.02
CA ILE A 147 -5.82 -8.11 0.21
C ILE A 147 -5.42 -7.01 1.19
N PRO A 148 -5.96 -5.78 1.01
CA PRO A 148 -5.59 -4.62 1.81
C PRO A 148 -6.29 -4.55 3.17
N VAL A 149 -7.09 -5.54 3.56
CA VAL A 149 -7.73 -5.57 4.88
C VAL A 149 -7.72 -7.01 5.37
N TRP A 150 -6.80 -7.29 6.31
CA TRP A 150 -6.81 -8.55 7.02
C TRP A 150 -6.71 -8.34 8.52
N LEU A 151 -7.69 -8.89 9.23
CA LEU A 151 -7.81 -8.75 10.67
C LEU A 151 -7.27 -10.01 11.32
N ASN A 152 -6.60 -9.84 12.46
CA ASN A 152 -6.13 -10.92 13.33
C ASN A 152 -5.06 -11.87 12.78
N ALA A 153 -4.73 -11.87 11.49
CA ALA A 153 -3.63 -12.67 10.98
C ALA A 153 -2.29 -11.90 10.87
N ARG A 154 -1.18 -12.63 10.98
CA ARG A 154 0.17 -12.09 10.78
C ARG A 154 0.61 -12.43 9.37
N VAL A 155 1.27 -11.48 8.70
CA VAL A 155 1.82 -11.73 7.36
C VAL A 155 2.74 -12.95 7.34
N ALA A 156 3.53 -13.16 8.40
CA ALA A 156 4.38 -14.33 8.56
C ALA A 156 3.62 -15.67 8.41
N ASP A 157 2.39 -15.74 8.90
CA ASP A 157 1.59 -16.98 8.94
C ASP A 157 1.08 -17.41 7.55
N MET A 158 1.10 -16.51 6.56
CA MET A 158 0.74 -16.87 5.17
C MET A 158 1.83 -16.69 4.13
N LEU A 159 3.04 -16.26 4.52
CA LEU A 159 4.17 -16.28 3.59
C LEU A 159 4.37 -17.66 2.95
N GLN A 160 4.10 -18.74 3.69
CA GLN A 160 4.16 -20.09 3.14
C GLN A 160 3.13 -20.31 2.02
N SER A 161 1.87 -19.93 2.22
CA SER A 161 0.80 -20.11 1.25
C SER A 161 1.00 -19.19 0.03
N ILE A 162 1.39 -17.94 0.25
CA ILE A 162 1.75 -16.98 -0.83
C ILE A 162 2.95 -17.52 -1.63
N GLY A 163 3.95 -18.10 -0.95
CA GLY A 163 5.14 -18.67 -1.59
C GLY A 163 4.86 -19.85 -2.52
N ARG A 164 3.70 -20.50 -2.41
CA ARG A 164 3.27 -21.55 -3.35
C ARG A 164 2.78 -20.99 -4.69
N CYS A 165 2.39 -19.72 -4.73
CA CYS A 165 1.93 -19.05 -5.94
C CYS A 165 3.13 -18.65 -6.82
N SER A 166 3.62 -19.60 -7.61
CA SER A 166 4.85 -19.44 -8.40
C SER A 166 4.74 -18.41 -9.52
N HIS A 167 3.52 -17.97 -9.87
CA HIS A 167 3.24 -16.96 -10.89
C HIS A 167 2.95 -15.57 -10.32
N LEU A 168 3.03 -15.39 -8.99
CA LEU A 168 2.70 -14.12 -8.35
C LEU A 168 3.68 -13.01 -8.74
N VAL A 169 3.15 -11.99 -9.42
CA VAL A 169 3.89 -10.83 -9.95
C VAL A 169 3.53 -9.55 -9.20
N GLU A 170 2.33 -9.46 -8.66
CA GLU A 170 1.85 -8.32 -7.88
C GLU A 170 1.20 -8.77 -6.58
N LEU A 171 1.62 -8.14 -5.49
CA LEU A 171 1.14 -8.43 -4.15
C LEU A 171 0.87 -7.11 -3.43
N GLU A 172 -0.37 -6.95 -2.96
CA GLU A 172 -0.78 -5.89 -2.06
C GLU A 172 -1.30 -6.52 -0.76
N LEU A 173 -0.64 -6.17 0.36
CA LEU A 173 -1.00 -6.64 1.69
C LEU A 173 -1.25 -5.46 2.61
N ALA A 174 -2.25 -5.56 3.47
CA ALA A 174 -2.30 -4.73 4.67
C ALA A 174 -2.57 -5.51 5.94
N ASN A 175 -2.08 -4.99 7.06
CA ASN A 175 -2.63 -5.33 8.37
C ASN A 175 -3.74 -4.34 8.70
N ASP A 176 -4.86 -4.79 9.28
CA ASP A 176 -5.97 -3.89 9.65
C ASP A 176 -6.21 -3.81 11.18
N ASP A 177 -5.26 -4.28 11.98
CA ASP A 177 -5.39 -4.21 13.43
C ASP A 177 -4.99 -2.82 13.96
N TYR A 178 -5.98 -1.93 14.09
CA TYR A 178 -5.80 -0.57 14.62
C TYR A 178 -5.15 -0.50 15.99
N ARG A 179 -5.30 -1.55 16.80
CA ARG A 179 -4.73 -1.61 18.15
C ARG A 179 -3.29 -2.10 18.13
N SER A 180 -2.91 -2.88 17.13
CA SER A 180 -1.59 -3.53 17.04
C SER A 180 -0.80 -3.20 15.78
N PHE A 181 -1.16 -2.13 15.05
CA PHE A 181 -0.42 -1.67 13.87
C PHE A 181 1.09 -1.53 14.10
N PHE A 182 1.50 -1.26 15.34
CA PHE A 182 2.89 -1.08 15.71
C PHE A 182 3.65 -2.37 16.06
N SER A 183 2.96 -3.49 16.35
CA SER A 183 3.60 -4.73 16.80
C SER A 183 3.67 -5.82 15.74
N ARG A 184 2.95 -5.69 14.62
CA ARG A 184 2.99 -6.67 13.53
C ARG A 184 4.03 -6.28 12.48
N GLU A 185 5.21 -6.84 12.66
CA GLU A 185 6.33 -6.66 11.74
C GLU A 185 6.17 -7.55 10.50
N ILE A 186 6.48 -6.98 9.34
CA ILE A 186 6.57 -7.62 8.05
C ILE A 186 8.07 -7.68 7.71
N ASP A 187 8.64 -8.87 7.84
CA ASP A 187 10.02 -9.11 7.42
C ASP A 187 10.07 -9.14 5.88
N LEU A 188 10.69 -8.10 5.33
CA LEU A 188 10.78 -7.91 3.90
C LEU A 188 11.63 -9.01 3.23
N ASP A 189 12.65 -9.55 3.88
CA ASP A 189 13.49 -10.60 3.29
C ASP A 189 12.77 -11.94 3.23
N MET A 190 12.02 -12.27 4.28
CA MET A 190 11.16 -13.47 4.25
C MET A 190 10.09 -13.36 3.15
N LEU A 191 9.45 -12.20 2.99
CA LEU A 191 8.43 -11.98 1.95
C LEU A 191 9.00 -12.15 0.54
N LEU A 192 10.10 -11.45 0.24
CA LEU A 192 10.78 -11.57 -1.06
C LEU A 192 11.38 -12.98 -1.25
N GLY A 193 11.75 -13.65 -0.15
CA GLY A 193 12.18 -15.03 -0.13
C GLY A 193 11.13 -16.00 -0.65
N HIS A 194 9.86 -15.81 -0.30
CA HIS A 194 8.75 -16.67 -0.73
C HIS A 194 8.25 -16.34 -2.14
N CYS A 195 8.19 -15.07 -2.51
CA CYS A 195 7.62 -14.65 -3.79
C CYS A 195 8.73 -14.40 -4.80
N LYS A 196 9.22 -15.38 -5.58
CA LYS A 196 10.42 -15.21 -6.44
C LYS A 196 10.24 -14.37 -7.71
N ARG A 197 9.00 -14.20 -8.19
CA ARG A 197 8.68 -13.47 -9.43
C ARG A 197 8.01 -12.12 -9.20
N LEU A 198 7.94 -11.69 -7.94
CA LEU A 198 7.27 -10.47 -7.54
C LEU A 198 7.93 -9.24 -8.16
N LYS A 199 7.16 -8.47 -8.91
CA LYS A 199 7.59 -7.23 -9.56
C LYS A 199 7.04 -5.99 -8.89
N ARG A 200 5.84 -6.09 -8.31
CA ARG A 200 5.13 -5.00 -7.63
C ARG A 200 4.76 -5.45 -6.23
N LEU A 201 5.20 -4.68 -5.23
CA LEU A 201 4.86 -4.91 -3.83
C LEU A 201 4.27 -3.63 -3.24
N THR A 202 3.06 -3.75 -2.71
CA THR A 202 2.40 -2.70 -1.93
C THR A 202 2.18 -3.22 -0.51
N LEU A 203 2.78 -2.55 0.47
CA LEU A 203 2.56 -2.82 1.89
C LEU A 203 1.81 -1.65 2.50
N ILE A 204 0.65 -1.95 3.07
CA ILE A 204 -0.26 -0.97 3.65
C ILE A 204 -0.36 -1.26 5.15
N ARG A 205 -0.37 -0.25 6.02
CA ARG A 205 -0.64 -0.38 7.46
C ARG A 205 0.16 -1.51 8.16
N GLY A 206 1.35 -1.19 8.65
CA GLY A 206 2.14 -2.15 9.41
C GLY A 206 3.54 -1.65 9.73
N ALA A 207 4.37 -2.51 10.32
CA ALA A 207 5.80 -2.23 10.50
C ALA A 207 6.62 -3.06 9.52
N VAL A 208 7.47 -2.45 8.70
CA VAL A 208 8.39 -3.16 7.81
C VAL A 208 9.76 -3.23 8.46
N VAL A 209 10.29 -4.43 8.56
CA VAL A 209 11.60 -4.73 9.14
C VAL A 209 12.44 -5.56 8.19
N VAL A 210 13.72 -5.65 8.50
CA VAL A 210 14.67 -6.56 7.84
C VAL A 210 15.14 -7.52 8.91
N GLY A 211 14.82 -8.80 8.78
CA GLY A 211 15.19 -9.81 9.77
C GLY A 211 16.70 -9.95 9.96
N PRO A 212 17.14 -10.44 11.14
CA PRO A 212 18.54 -10.79 11.36
C PRO A 212 18.95 -11.90 10.38
N GLY A 213 20.08 -11.73 9.69
CA GLY A 213 20.56 -12.72 8.72
C GLY A 213 19.93 -12.62 7.33
N TYR A 214 19.38 -11.46 6.97
CA TYR A 214 18.84 -11.22 5.64
C TYR A 214 19.79 -11.65 4.52
N SER A 215 19.22 -12.22 3.46
CA SER A 215 20.00 -12.65 2.29
C SER A 215 20.58 -11.45 1.55
N VAL A 216 21.89 -11.47 1.33
CA VAL A 216 22.59 -10.48 0.48
C VAL A 216 22.51 -10.86 -1.00
N GLN A 217 21.94 -12.03 -1.35
CA GLN A 217 21.78 -12.40 -2.75
C GLN A 217 20.95 -11.33 -3.47
N PRO A 218 21.15 -11.05 -4.76
CA PRO A 218 20.25 -10.14 -5.47
C PRO A 218 18.86 -10.76 -5.70
N TYR A 219 17.84 -9.93 -5.63
CA TYR A 219 16.44 -10.17 -5.98
C TYR A 219 16.09 -9.23 -7.14
N PRO A 220 16.32 -9.65 -8.39
CA PRO A 220 16.21 -8.76 -9.55
C PRO A 220 14.77 -8.53 -10.01
N SER A 221 13.78 -9.29 -9.52
CA SER A 221 12.41 -9.23 -10.04
C SER A 221 11.67 -7.96 -9.59
N LEU A 222 11.97 -7.42 -8.39
CA LEU A 222 11.21 -6.31 -7.81
C LEU A 222 11.56 -5.00 -8.53
N THR A 223 10.53 -4.39 -9.14
CA THR A 223 10.64 -3.15 -9.91
C THR A 223 9.89 -1.98 -9.28
N GLN A 224 8.84 -2.27 -8.49
CA GLN A 224 8.00 -1.25 -7.87
C GLN A 224 7.73 -1.60 -6.41
N LEU A 225 7.90 -0.61 -5.52
CA LEU A 225 7.61 -0.73 -4.10
C LEU A 225 6.76 0.46 -3.63
N ALA A 226 5.64 0.16 -2.99
CA ALA A 226 4.80 1.14 -2.31
C ALA A 226 4.68 0.80 -0.83
N LEU A 227 5.01 1.76 0.04
CA LEU A 227 4.79 1.72 1.47
C LEU A 227 3.72 2.77 1.81
N ILE A 228 2.60 2.35 2.40
CA ILE A 228 1.45 3.22 2.68
C ILE A 228 1.02 3.05 4.13
N LEU A 229 1.04 4.10 4.95
CA LEU A 229 0.73 3.98 6.39
C LEU A 229 1.64 2.97 7.10
N VAL A 230 2.90 2.88 6.66
CA VAL A 230 3.89 1.92 7.17
C VAL A 230 4.90 2.61 8.08
N ARG A 231 5.25 1.94 9.17
CA ARG A 231 6.40 2.23 10.02
C ARG A 231 7.62 1.46 9.52
N PHE A 232 8.78 2.09 9.40
CA PHE A 232 10.00 1.38 8.97
C PHE A 232 11.25 1.86 9.71
N SER A 233 12.29 1.01 9.74
CA SER A 233 13.63 1.44 10.11
C SER A 233 14.38 1.96 8.88
N PRO A 234 15.36 2.87 9.05
CA PRO A 234 16.22 3.32 7.93
C PRO A 234 16.97 2.17 7.23
N ASP A 235 17.23 1.07 7.94
CA ASP A 235 17.95 -0.10 7.40
C ASP A 235 17.22 -0.78 6.24
N VAL A 236 15.89 -0.62 6.16
CA VAL A 236 15.08 -1.12 5.03
C VAL A 236 15.63 -0.61 3.70
N PHE A 237 16.05 0.65 3.61
CA PHE A 237 16.58 1.20 2.36
C PHE A 237 17.99 0.71 2.06
N SER A 238 18.83 0.56 3.09
CA SER A 238 20.15 -0.07 2.93
C SER A 238 20.03 -1.51 2.41
N TYR A 239 19.06 -2.27 2.93
CA TYR A 239 18.72 -3.61 2.46
C TYR A 239 18.24 -3.59 1.01
N LEU A 240 17.22 -2.78 0.69
CA LEU A 240 16.69 -2.64 -0.67
C LEU A 240 17.77 -2.24 -1.68
N SER A 241 18.72 -1.40 -1.28
CA SER A 241 19.82 -0.95 -2.14
C SER A 241 20.74 -2.09 -2.61
N LYS A 242 20.85 -3.15 -1.81
CA LYS A 242 21.66 -4.33 -2.11
C LYS A 242 20.82 -5.44 -2.75
N ARG A 243 19.63 -5.67 -2.19
CA ARG A 243 18.76 -6.79 -2.55
C ARG A 243 18.00 -6.53 -3.85
N CYS A 244 17.52 -5.34 -4.13
CA CYS A 244 16.59 -5.11 -5.25
C CYS A 244 17.19 -4.19 -6.33
N PRO A 245 18.16 -4.65 -7.15
CA PRO A 245 18.91 -3.79 -8.07
C PRO A 245 18.05 -3.14 -9.18
N ASN A 246 16.90 -3.73 -9.52
CA ASN A 246 16.02 -3.26 -10.58
C ASN A 246 14.86 -2.39 -10.08
N LEU A 247 14.83 -2.04 -8.79
CA LEU A 247 13.79 -1.20 -8.21
C LEU A 247 13.85 0.22 -8.80
N CYS A 248 12.87 0.60 -9.59
CA CYS A 248 12.87 1.85 -10.34
C CYS A 248 11.66 2.74 -10.06
N ASP A 249 10.61 2.22 -9.41
CA ASP A 249 9.52 3.03 -8.88
C ASP A 249 9.37 2.82 -7.36
N MET A 250 9.40 3.92 -6.60
CA MET A 250 9.24 3.88 -5.15
C MET A 250 8.19 4.91 -4.70
N ARG A 251 7.25 4.48 -3.86
CA ARG A 251 6.27 5.34 -3.21
C ARG A 251 6.28 5.12 -1.70
N ILE A 252 6.39 6.20 -0.95
CA ILE A 252 6.31 6.21 0.50
C ILE A 252 5.21 7.21 0.87
N ARG A 253 4.10 6.75 1.44
CA ARG A 253 2.92 7.58 1.72
C ARG A 253 2.45 7.40 3.15
N ASN A 254 2.30 8.51 3.87
CA ASN A 254 1.77 8.55 5.23
C ASN A 254 2.54 7.61 6.16
N CYS A 255 3.85 7.47 5.92
CA CYS A 255 4.70 6.55 6.64
C CYS A 255 5.37 7.24 7.82
N SER A 256 5.86 6.43 8.74
CA SER A 256 6.73 6.89 9.81
C SER A 256 8.03 6.12 9.86
N TRP A 257 9.11 6.78 10.28
CA TRP A 257 10.37 6.10 10.57
C TRP A 257 10.70 6.19 12.05
N ILE A 258 11.34 5.15 12.55
CA ILE A 258 11.88 5.10 13.91
C ILE A 258 13.38 5.17 13.82
N SER A 259 13.94 6.24 14.36
CA SER A 259 15.37 6.42 14.47
C SER A 259 15.72 7.41 15.59
N PRO A 260 16.81 7.16 16.34
CA PRO A 260 17.38 8.20 17.20
C PRO A 260 17.88 9.39 16.37
N ASP A 261 18.33 9.17 15.13
CA ASP A 261 18.68 10.24 14.20
C ASP A 261 17.39 10.98 13.77
N PRO A 262 17.31 12.31 13.94
CA PRO A 262 16.21 13.09 13.40
C PRO A 262 16.08 12.96 11.88
N ASN A 263 17.12 12.53 11.17
CA ASN A 263 17.14 12.49 9.73
C ASN A 263 16.85 11.08 9.19
N LEU A 264 16.01 11.00 8.17
CA LEU A 264 15.79 9.78 7.41
C LEU A 264 16.78 9.72 6.24
N THR A 265 17.67 8.71 6.23
CA THR A 265 18.55 8.48 5.08
C THR A 265 18.03 7.36 4.20
N ILE A 266 17.73 7.68 2.94
CA ILE A 266 17.38 6.74 1.88
C ILE A 266 18.58 6.64 0.92
N ASN A 267 19.44 5.66 1.16
CA ASN A 267 20.67 5.46 0.37
C ASN A 267 20.50 4.32 -0.64
N MET A 268 20.21 4.67 -1.88
CA MET A 268 19.95 3.79 -3.03
C MET A 268 20.90 4.09 -4.20
N PRO A 269 22.23 4.05 -3.99
CA PRO A 269 23.21 4.66 -4.90
C PRO A 269 23.29 4.03 -6.29
N ASN A 270 22.85 2.78 -6.43
CA ASN A 270 22.90 2.04 -7.68
C ASN A 270 21.59 2.17 -8.49
N HIS A 271 20.58 2.85 -7.93
CA HIS A 271 19.23 2.87 -8.47
C HIS A 271 18.97 4.10 -9.32
N ALA A 272 18.49 3.85 -10.54
CA ALA A 272 17.94 4.85 -11.43
C ALA A 272 16.42 4.79 -11.34
N PHE A 273 15.80 5.77 -10.71
CA PHE A 273 14.36 5.80 -10.50
C PHE A 273 13.63 6.48 -11.67
N ASN A 274 12.60 5.82 -12.18
CA ASN A 274 11.59 6.44 -13.02
C ASN A 274 10.74 7.39 -12.20
N THR A 275 10.18 6.88 -11.09
CA THR A 275 9.40 7.66 -10.13
C THR A 275 9.89 7.43 -8.71
N PHE A 276 10.14 8.52 -7.97
CA PHE A 276 10.33 8.48 -6.53
C PHE A 276 9.32 9.44 -5.89
N LYS A 277 8.35 8.92 -5.13
CA LYS A 277 7.29 9.68 -4.49
C LYS A 277 7.33 9.55 -2.97
N ILE A 278 7.31 10.67 -2.28
CA ILE A 278 7.24 10.80 -0.82
C ILE A 278 6.03 11.66 -0.49
N GLU A 279 5.10 11.16 0.33
CA GLU A 279 3.90 11.88 0.77
C GLU A 279 3.80 11.72 2.29
N GLN A 280 3.68 12.81 3.04
CA GLN A 280 3.41 12.81 4.48
C GLN A 280 4.29 11.82 5.28
N VAL A 281 5.61 11.93 5.18
CA VAL A 281 6.54 11.05 5.90
C VAL A 281 6.98 11.72 7.21
N SER A 282 6.77 11.02 8.32
CA SER A 282 6.93 11.57 9.67
C SER A 282 7.92 10.82 10.54
N ARG A 283 8.66 11.54 11.37
CA ARG A 283 9.46 10.94 12.43
C ARG A 283 8.54 10.52 13.55
N LEU A 284 8.63 9.26 13.99
CA LEU A 284 7.96 8.84 15.21
C LEU A 284 8.90 9.04 16.40
N GLN A 285 8.50 9.85 17.37
CA GLN A 285 9.18 9.94 18.67
C GLN A 285 8.31 9.27 19.72
N GLU A 286 8.90 8.35 20.49
CA GLU A 286 8.27 7.80 21.69
C GLU A 286 8.42 8.81 22.82
N ASN A 287 7.29 9.31 23.32
CA ASN A 287 7.26 10.18 24.50
C ASN A 287 6.19 9.68 25.46
N GLY A 288 6.60 9.04 26.56
CA GLY A 288 5.70 8.56 27.61
C GLY A 288 4.64 7.55 27.12
N GLY A 289 4.98 6.69 26.16
CA GLY A 289 4.06 5.70 25.59
C GLY A 289 3.13 6.24 24.48
N PHE A 290 3.17 7.53 24.20
CA PHE A 290 2.50 8.12 23.04
C PHE A 290 3.49 8.33 21.89
N HIS A 291 3.02 8.10 20.67
CA HIS A 291 3.77 8.34 19.46
C HIS A 291 3.37 9.69 18.87
N ILE A 292 4.30 10.65 18.87
CA ILE A 292 4.11 11.94 18.19
C ILE A 292 4.82 11.88 16.84
N GLY A 293 4.04 12.11 15.77
CA GLY A 293 4.54 12.17 14.40
C GLY A 293 4.93 13.60 14.02
N TYR A 294 6.15 13.78 13.52
CA TYR A 294 6.61 15.06 12.98
C TYR A 294 6.93 14.93 11.49
N GLU A 295 6.18 15.59 10.63
CA GLU A 295 6.39 15.53 9.18
C GLU A 295 7.72 16.20 8.78
N ALA A 296 8.53 15.51 7.97
CA ALA A 296 9.74 16.09 7.42
C ALA A 296 9.42 16.94 6.18
N THR A 297 9.71 18.23 6.26
CA THR A 297 9.46 19.19 5.17
C THR A 297 10.72 19.54 4.37
N ILE A 298 11.90 19.20 4.90
CA ILE A 298 13.18 19.45 4.23
C ILE A 298 13.66 18.15 3.56
N VAL A 299 14.09 18.27 2.30
CA VAL A 299 14.66 17.15 1.53
C VAL A 299 16.03 17.53 1.00
N LYS A 300 17.01 16.65 1.22
CA LYS A 300 18.31 16.66 0.55
C LYS A 300 18.32 15.62 -0.56
N LEU A 301 18.61 16.03 -1.79
CA LEU A 301 18.68 15.15 -2.95
C LEU A 301 20.10 15.11 -3.54
N THR A 302 20.69 13.91 -3.56
CA THR A 302 22.01 13.63 -4.11
C THR A 302 21.87 12.68 -5.31
N LEU A 303 22.14 13.19 -6.52
CA LEU A 303 22.04 12.44 -7.78
C LEU A 303 23.44 12.15 -8.33
N LEU A 304 23.90 10.91 -8.20
CA LEU A 304 25.29 10.53 -8.45
C LEU A 304 25.71 10.71 -9.91
N ASP A 305 24.85 10.38 -10.89
CA ASP A 305 25.17 10.57 -12.31
C ASP A 305 25.42 12.06 -12.64
N LYS A 306 24.63 12.96 -12.06
CA LYS A 306 24.82 14.41 -12.23
C LYS A 306 26.13 14.88 -11.61
N ILE A 307 26.46 14.37 -10.43
CA ILE A 307 27.71 14.68 -9.73
C ILE A 307 28.92 14.20 -10.52
N GLN A 308 28.88 12.97 -11.03
CA GLN A 308 29.93 12.42 -11.87
C GLN A 308 30.12 13.23 -13.16
N ASN A 309 29.03 13.64 -13.82
CA ASN A 309 29.08 14.48 -15.01
C ASN A 309 29.70 15.87 -14.73
N ILE A 310 29.40 16.49 -13.59
CA ILE A 310 30.01 17.77 -13.19
C ILE A 310 31.52 17.59 -12.92
N ARG A 311 31.92 16.52 -12.21
CA ARG A 311 33.34 16.21 -11.95
C ARG A 311 34.12 16.02 -13.24
N ARG A 312 33.58 15.26 -14.19
CA ARG A 312 34.19 15.05 -15.52
C ARG A 312 34.39 16.36 -16.29
N ARG A 313 33.41 17.28 -16.22
CA ARG A 313 33.49 18.59 -16.90
C ARG A 313 34.46 19.56 -16.26
N ARG A 314 34.52 19.60 -14.92
CA ARG A 314 35.30 20.61 -14.18
C ARG A 314 36.74 20.19 -13.89
N LYS A 315 37.10 18.90 -14.02
CA LYS A 315 38.43 18.37 -13.67
C LYS A 315 38.88 18.73 -12.24
N MET A 316 37.95 18.98 -11.32
CA MET A 316 38.24 19.34 -9.92
C MET A 316 37.63 18.30 -8.97
N ALA A 317 38.33 18.07 -7.84
CA ALA A 317 37.82 17.31 -6.72
C ALA A 317 36.74 18.15 -6.00
N ILE A 318 35.49 17.99 -6.41
CA ILE A 318 34.35 18.61 -5.74
C ILE A 318 33.74 17.60 -4.77
N GLU A 319 33.63 18.00 -3.50
CA GLU A 319 32.95 17.20 -2.47
C GLU A 319 31.50 16.92 -2.85
N GLU A 320 31.08 15.66 -2.72
CA GLU A 320 29.73 15.22 -3.09
C GLU A 320 28.64 16.02 -2.34
N ALA A 321 28.89 16.34 -1.07
CA ALA A 321 27.98 17.07 -0.21
C ALA A 321 27.64 18.47 -0.76
N SER A 322 28.60 19.14 -1.41
CA SER A 322 28.42 20.48 -1.99
C SER A 322 27.53 20.50 -3.23
N LEU A 323 27.33 19.34 -3.88
CA LEU A 323 26.54 19.20 -5.10
C LEU A 323 25.11 18.70 -4.84
N ALA A 324 24.80 18.36 -3.60
CA ALA A 324 23.44 17.99 -3.20
C ALA A 324 22.48 19.19 -3.36
N ARG A 325 21.26 18.91 -3.80
CA ARG A 325 20.20 19.92 -3.89
C ARG A 325 19.32 19.81 -2.66
N TRP A 326 19.08 20.94 -2.00
CA TRP A 326 18.23 21.02 -0.83
C TRP A 326 16.93 21.73 -1.17
N TYR A 327 15.83 21.18 -0.69
CA TYR A 327 14.49 21.69 -0.89
C TYR A 327 13.75 21.80 0.43
N HIS A 328 12.85 22.77 0.51
CA HIS A 328 11.95 22.99 1.64
C HIS A 328 10.51 23.07 1.13
N LEU A 329 9.68 22.17 1.62
CA LEU A 329 8.24 22.16 1.38
C LEU A 329 7.56 23.13 2.35
N HIS A 330 6.91 24.16 1.83
CA HIS A 330 6.36 25.24 2.63
C HIS A 330 5.02 25.75 2.08
N ILE A 331 4.31 26.50 2.93
CA ILE A 331 3.08 27.19 2.56
C ILE A 331 3.43 28.41 1.69
N ALA A 332 2.75 28.57 0.55
CA ALA A 332 2.88 29.78 -0.27
C ALA A 332 2.28 31.02 0.42
N GLU A 333 2.96 32.16 0.36
CA GLU A 333 2.61 33.36 1.16
C GLU A 333 1.32 34.10 0.74
N ASN A 334 0.65 33.76 -0.38
CA ASN A 334 -0.39 34.62 -0.99
C ASN A 334 -1.63 33.90 -1.56
N LEU A 335 -1.98 32.68 -1.10
CA LEU A 335 -3.07 31.92 -1.70
C LEU A 335 -4.13 31.54 -0.66
N SER A 336 -5.40 31.87 -0.98
CA SER A 336 -6.58 31.60 -0.15
C SER A 336 -6.86 30.11 0.07
N ARG A 337 -6.26 29.26 -0.77
CA ARG A 337 -6.14 27.82 -0.57
C ARG A 337 -4.67 27.53 -0.35
N ILE A 338 -4.29 27.05 0.84
CA ILE A 338 -2.91 26.77 1.28
C ILE A 338 -2.22 25.83 0.26
N PRO A 339 -1.44 26.32 -0.70
CA PRO A 339 -0.77 25.47 -1.66
C PRO A 339 0.64 25.21 -1.14
N LEU A 340 1.01 23.95 -1.13
CA LEU A 340 2.38 23.57 -0.82
C LEU A 340 3.28 23.93 -1.99
N VAL A 341 4.46 24.45 -1.71
CA VAL A 341 5.49 24.77 -2.70
C VAL A 341 6.79 24.14 -2.26
N LEU A 342 7.50 23.52 -3.21
CA LEU A 342 8.81 22.95 -2.97
C LEU A 342 9.90 23.93 -3.44
N GLY A 343 10.42 24.73 -2.52
CA GLY A 343 11.44 25.76 -2.80
C GLY A 343 12.86 25.23 -2.63
N ARG A 344 13.78 25.60 -3.53
CA ARG A 344 15.20 25.29 -3.37
C ARG A 344 15.83 26.18 -2.29
N LEU A 345 16.56 25.59 -1.34
CA LEU A 345 17.32 26.32 -0.33
C LEU A 345 18.57 26.96 -0.94
N GLN A 346 18.86 28.18 -0.50
CA GLN A 346 20.04 28.96 -0.89
C GLN A 346 21.30 28.47 -0.16
N PRO A 347 22.51 28.69 -0.70
CA PRO A 347 23.76 28.29 -0.05
C PRO A 347 23.90 28.76 1.41
N ARG A 348 23.47 29.99 1.71
CA ARG A 348 23.45 30.51 3.08
C ARG A 348 22.54 29.70 4.01
N GLN A 349 21.35 29.34 3.55
CA GLN A 349 20.41 28.51 4.32
C GLN A 349 20.99 27.10 4.53
N ILE A 350 21.67 26.54 3.54
CA ILE A 350 22.35 25.25 3.68
C ILE A 350 23.49 25.32 4.72
N ALA A 351 24.25 26.42 4.75
CA ALA A 351 25.27 26.63 5.76
C ALA A 351 24.66 26.75 7.17
N GLU A 352 23.57 27.50 7.33
CA GLU A 352 22.83 27.60 8.60
C GLU A 352 22.28 26.23 9.05
N LEU A 353 21.76 25.41 8.13
CA LEU A 353 21.33 24.04 8.40
C LEU A 353 22.48 23.17 8.92
N HIS A 354 23.67 23.29 8.33
CA HIS A 354 24.85 22.58 8.81
C HIS A 354 25.33 23.03 10.19
N MET A 355 25.21 24.32 10.51
CA MET A 355 25.51 24.83 11.86
C MET A 355 24.55 24.24 12.91
N TYR A 356 23.27 24.11 12.58
CA TYR A 356 22.27 23.50 13.47
C TYR A 356 22.58 22.05 13.82
N ARG A 357 23.23 21.29 12.93
CA ARG A 357 23.59 19.88 13.19
C ARG A 357 24.54 19.72 14.38
N GLY A 358 25.30 20.75 14.74
CA GLY A 358 26.18 20.75 15.91
C GLY A 358 25.48 21.12 17.22
N MET A 359 24.22 21.55 17.18
CA MET A 359 23.47 21.96 18.36
C MET A 359 22.66 20.77 18.92
N ALA A 360 22.56 20.69 20.25
CA ALA A 360 21.68 19.72 20.89
C ALA A 360 20.22 20.03 20.51
N MET A 361 19.53 19.07 19.91
CA MET A 361 18.12 19.22 19.58
C MET A 361 17.29 19.31 20.87
N PRO A 362 16.27 20.18 20.93
CA PRO A 362 15.35 20.19 22.06
C PRO A 362 14.70 18.81 22.20
N THR A 363 14.67 18.27 23.42
CA THR A 363 13.99 17.00 23.71
C THR A 363 12.48 17.12 23.54
N ASN A 364 11.93 18.32 23.77
CA ASN A 364 10.53 18.66 23.60
C ASN A 364 10.39 19.65 22.44
N LEU A 365 10.04 19.15 21.26
CA LEU A 365 9.70 20.00 20.13
C LEU A 365 8.31 20.61 20.38
N PRO A 366 8.10 21.91 20.12
CA PRO A 366 6.79 22.51 20.25
C PRO A 366 5.82 21.84 19.28
N GLN A 367 4.62 21.52 19.77
CA GLN A 367 3.54 21.06 18.91
C GLN A 367 3.12 22.23 18.02
N ARG A 368 3.08 21.98 16.71
CA ARG A 368 2.67 23.00 15.74
C ARG A 368 1.19 22.87 15.45
N SER A 369 0.54 24.01 15.24
CA SER A 369 -0.81 24.06 14.69
C SER A 369 -0.87 23.70 13.21
N THR A 370 0.25 23.82 12.48
CA THR A 370 0.36 23.48 11.06
C THR A 370 1.61 22.64 10.79
N PRO A 371 1.54 21.65 9.89
CA PRO A 371 2.67 20.77 9.59
C PRO A 371 3.81 21.48 8.86
N HIS A 372 3.52 22.55 8.11
CA HIS A 372 4.48 23.23 7.24
C HIS A 372 4.69 24.69 7.65
N ALA A 373 5.95 25.10 7.82
CA ALA A 373 6.28 26.51 8.02
C ALA A 373 6.14 27.31 6.72
N ARG A 374 6.14 28.65 6.84
CA ARG A 374 6.28 29.54 5.69
C ARG A 374 7.71 29.50 5.14
N ARG A 375 7.89 30.01 3.92
CA ARG A 375 9.22 30.04 3.26
C ARG A 375 10.32 30.68 4.10
N LYS A 376 10.03 31.79 4.77
CA LYS A 376 10.99 32.54 5.60
C LYS A 376 11.25 31.88 6.95
N GLU A 377 10.37 30.97 7.34
CA GLU A 377 10.31 30.29 8.64
C GLU A 377 10.92 28.87 8.56
N TRP A 378 11.62 28.56 7.47
CA TRP A 378 12.22 27.23 7.21
C TRP A 378 13.13 26.73 8.34
N ILE A 379 13.79 27.63 9.07
CA ILE A 379 14.67 27.30 10.19
C ILE A 379 13.93 26.56 11.32
N TYR A 380 12.64 26.84 11.49
CA TYR A 380 11.84 26.16 12.51
C TYR A 380 11.60 24.69 12.14
N ASP A 381 11.77 24.29 10.87
CA ASP A 381 11.54 22.92 10.42
C ASP A 381 12.75 22.00 10.68
N ILE A 382 13.94 22.59 10.87
CA ILE A 382 15.19 21.84 11.10
C ILE A 382 15.10 20.87 12.30
N PRO A 383 14.53 21.25 13.47
CA PRO A 383 14.42 20.36 14.62
C PRO A 383 13.64 19.06 14.38
N TYR A 384 12.73 19.05 13.39
CA TYR A 384 11.95 17.88 13.01
C TYR A 384 12.72 16.93 12.06
N GLY A 385 13.92 17.34 11.64
CA GLY A 385 14.80 16.59 10.77
C GLY A 385 14.53 16.78 9.28
N TYR A 386 15.25 16.02 8.46
CA TYR A 386 15.10 16.04 7.01
C TYR A 386 15.22 14.65 6.39
N ILE A 387 14.73 14.51 5.16
CA ILE A 387 14.89 13.27 4.37
C ILE A 387 16.07 13.44 3.41
N ALA A 388 17.08 12.59 3.54
CA ALA A 388 18.25 12.54 2.68
C ALA A 388 18.13 11.41 1.67
N ILE A 389 17.93 11.74 0.40
CA ILE A 389 17.83 10.78 -0.69
C ILE A 389 19.13 10.79 -1.49
N ARG A 390 19.80 9.64 -1.56
CA ARG A 390 20.99 9.44 -2.38
C ARG A 390 20.75 8.32 -3.38
N CYS A 391 20.82 8.62 -4.67
CA CYS A 391 20.58 7.63 -5.72
C CYS A 391 21.38 7.94 -6.99
N LYS A 392 21.39 7.00 -7.95
CA LYS A 392 22.09 7.17 -9.22
C LYS A 392 21.47 8.31 -10.03
N SER A 393 20.18 8.21 -10.28
CA SER A 393 19.37 9.20 -10.99
C SER A 393 17.88 9.06 -10.62
N ILE A 394 17.11 10.13 -10.83
CA ILE A 394 15.65 10.14 -10.72
C ILE A 394 15.11 10.93 -11.91
N ASN A 395 14.13 10.41 -12.63
CA ASN A 395 13.44 11.13 -13.71
C ASN A 395 12.34 12.03 -13.14
N ARG A 396 11.49 11.47 -12.26
CA ARG A 396 10.38 12.18 -11.61
C ARG A 396 10.44 12.02 -10.10
N PHE A 397 10.70 13.11 -9.39
CA PHE A 397 10.62 13.17 -7.93
C PHE A 397 9.35 13.89 -7.51
N THR A 398 8.56 13.32 -6.61
CA THR A 398 7.33 13.95 -6.09
C THR A 398 7.40 14.01 -4.57
N MET A 399 7.15 15.20 -4.01
CA MET A 399 6.98 15.42 -2.58
C MET A 399 5.56 15.97 -2.35
N ASP A 400 4.76 15.21 -1.63
CA ASP A 400 3.30 15.34 -1.52
C ASP A 400 2.64 15.44 -2.90
N ILE A 401 2.20 16.64 -3.29
CA ILE A 401 1.55 16.91 -4.56
C ILE A 401 2.47 17.61 -5.58
N ILE A 402 3.70 17.98 -5.19
CA ILE A 402 4.61 18.76 -6.00
C ILE A 402 5.63 17.86 -6.69
N THR A 403 5.68 17.95 -8.03
CA THR A 403 6.54 17.12 -8.87
C THR A 403 7.70 17.92 -9.47
N LEU A 404 8.92 17.41 -9.32
CA LEU A 404 10.13 17.87 -9.97
C LEU A 404 10.56 16.87 -11.07
N LYS A 405 10.93 17.39 -12.24
CA LYS A 405 11.54 16.62 -13.35
C LYS A 405 13.04 16.94 -13.41
N TYR A 406 13.88 15.93 -13.63
CA TYR A 406 15.34 16.07 -13.55
C TYR A 406 16.06 15.67 -14.84
#